data_AF-A0A960AET9-F1
#
_entry.id   AF-A0A960AET9-F1
#
_cell.length_a   1.000
_cell.length_b   1.000
_cell.length_c   1.000
_cell.angle_alpha   90.00
_cell.angle_beta   90.00
_cell.angle_gamma   90.00
#
_symmetry.space_group_name_H-M   'P 1'
#
loop_
_entity.id
_entity.type
_entity.pdbx_description
1 polymer ?
#
loop_
_entity_poly.entity_id
_entity_poly.type
_entity_poly.pdbx_seq_one_letter_code
_entity_poly.pdbx_strand_id
1 'polypeptide(L)'
;GHSQGGALPVWALKFWPRVAHRLDDVVSLAGPFGGTELADELCTPGRCAALAWQLRVGARTVAALQHAPLPAGPHAPSITSLAAPYDEIVRPQPQASHLDGATNIVLDDVCPADPSEHGLILGDPVGYALTLDALTHPGPADPARIPADTCSQTFIPHGDPAGAPAFLQTLARFTTGLVDPTRWVTSEPRLPAYARPYARVSSPGAG
;
A
#
# COMPACT_ATOMS: atom_id res chain seq x y z
N GLY A 1 -5.64 4.29 -3.50
CA GLY A 1 -4.32 4.36 -4.15
C GLY A 1 -3.74 2.96 -4.28
N HIS A 2 -2.81 2.73 -5.20
CA HIS A 2 -2.19 1.42 -5.43
C HIS A 2 -0.67 1.46 -5.21
N SER A 3 -0.10 0.37 -4.68
CA SER A 3 1.34 0.26 -4.41
C SER A 3 1.82 1.42 -3.52
N GLN A 4 2.95 2.06 -3.84
CA GLN A 4 3.37 3.29 -3.15
C GLN A 4 2.26 4.37 -3.12
N GLY A 5 1.43 4.46 -4.16
CA GLY A 5 0.30 5.37 -4.21
C GLY A 5 -0.80 5.08 -3.18
N GLY A 6 -0.81 3.91 -2.54
CA GLY A 6 -1.64 3.60 -1.36
C GLY A 6 -1.04 4.13 -0.06
N ALA A 7 0.29 4.11 0.07
CA ALA A 7 1.01 4.62 1.23
C ALA A 7 1.08 6.16 1.29
N LEU A 8 1.19 6.85 0.14
CA LEU A 8 1.35 8.30 0.07
C LEU A 8 0.15 9.09 0.66
N PRO A 9 -1.13 8.73 0.41
CA PRO A 9 -2.26 9.37 1.08
C PRO A 9 -2.20 9.22 2.60
N VAL A 10 -1.85 8.04 3.12
CA VAL A 10 -1.70 7.82 4.56
C VAL A 10 -0.56 8.66 5.14
N TRP A 11 0.57 8.76 4.44
CA TRP A 11 1.64 9.69 4.83
C TRP A 11 1.12 11.13 4.91
N ALA A 12 0.34 11.57 3.91
CA ALA A 12 -0.25 12.90 3.91
C ALA A 12 -1.20 13.13 5.10
N LEU A 13 -2.04 12.13 5.43
CA LEU A 13 -2.94 12.18 6.59
C LEU A 13 -2.19 12.34 7.91
N LYS A 14 -1.11 11.58 8.12
CA LYS A 14 -0.33 11.58 9.36
C LYS A 14 0.39 12.91 9.61
N PHE A 15 0.78 13.64 8.55
CA PHE A 15 1.63 14.83 8.68
C PHE A 15 0.98 16.15 8.27
N TRP A 16 -0.20 16.14 7.64
CA TRP A 16 -0.95 17.35 7.28
C TRP A 16 -2.41 17.28 7.77
N PRO A 17 -2.68 17.70 9.03
CA PRO A 17 -4.01 17.60 9.63
C PRO A 17 -5.14 18.26 8.82
N ARG A 18 -4.83 19.37 8.12
CA ARG A 18 -5.82 20.06 7.25
C ARG A 18 -6.26 19.21 6.06
N VAL A 19 -5.40 18.34 5.55
CA VAL A 19 -5.75 17.39 4.49
C VAL A 19 -6.60 16.28 5.09
N ALA A 20 -6.25 15.80 6.28
CA ALA A 20 -7.01 14.76 6.96
C ALA A 20 -8.47 15.13 7.22
N HIS A 21 -8.75 16.37 7.62
CA HIS A 21 -10.12 16.85 7.83
C HIS A 21 -10.95 17.08 6.55
N ARG A 22 -10.40 16.76 5.37
CA ARG A 22 -11.10 16.87 4.08
C ARG A 22 -11.29 15.53 3.39
N LEU A 23 -10.93 14.44 4.04
CA LEU A 23 -11.05 13.10 3.52
C LEU A 23 -12.05 12.35 4.38
N ASP A 24 -12.97 11.66 3.72
CA ASP A 24 -13.91 10.74 4.36
C ASP A 24 -13.28 9.33 4.44
N ASP A 25 -12.64 8.88 3.35
CA ASP A 25 -12.04 7.54 3.26
C ASP A 25 -10.69 7.53 2.54
N VAL A 26 -9.82 6.60 2.97
CA VAL A 26 -8.60 6.21 2.24
C VAL A 26 -8.61 4.71 2.03
N VAL A 27 -8.67 4.29 0.76
CA VAL A 27 -8.53 2.89 0.35
C VAL A 27 -7.16 2.67 -0.29
N SER A 28 -6.39 1.75 0.27
CA SER A 28 -5.09 1.31 -0.24
C SER A 28 -5.20 -0.08 -0.84
N LEU A 29 -4.70 -0.26 -2.05
CA LEU A 29 -4.58 -1.54 -2.75
C LEU A 29 -3.09 -1.90 -2.83
N ALA A 30 -2.68 -3.00 -2.22
CA ALA A 30 -1.27 -3.45 -2.18
C ALA A 30 -0.29 -2.36 -1.66
N GLY A 31 -0.66 -1.64 -0.60
CA GLY A 31 0.15 -0.54 -0.07
C GLY A 31 1.30 -1.03 0.82
N PRO A 32 2.57 -0.62 0.61
CA PRO A 32 3.73 -1.13 1.36
C PRO A 32 3.93 -0.41 2.71
N PHE A 33 2.95 -0.50 3.61
CA PHE A 33 3.00 0.16 4.92
C PHE A 33 4.13 -0.37 5.82
N GLY A 34 4.41 -1.67 5.75
CA GLY A 34 5.53 -2.33 6.44
C GLY A 34 6.83 -2.35 5.63
N GLY A 35 6.86 -1.70 4.48
CA GLY A 35 7.92 -1.90 3.49
C GLY A 35 7.76 -3.22 2.74
N THR A 36 8.81 -3.61 2.00
CA THR A 36 8.83 -4.85 1.22
C THR A 36 10.24 -5.44 1.13
N GLU A 37 10.33 -6.77 1.21
CA GLU A 37 11.59 -7.51 1.04
C GLU A 37 12.20 -7.32 -0.36
N LEU A 38 11.38 -7.13 -1.39
CA LEU A 38 11.89 -6.85 -2.74
C LEU A 38 12.76 -5.58 -2.75
N ALA A 39 12.42 -4.58 -1.94
CA ALA A 39 13.22 -3.37 -1.85
C ALA A 39 14.58 -3.63 -1.18
N ASP A 40 14.65 -4.54 -0.21
CA ASP A 40 15.92 -4.98 0.38
C ASP A 40 16.79 -5.68 -0.66
N GLU A 41 16.21 -6.59 -1.46
CA GLU A 41 16.90 -7.29 -2.54
C GLU A 41 17.47 -6.30 -3.57
N LEU A 42 16.66 -5.36 -4.05
CA LEU A 42 17.07 -4.34 -5.01
C LEU A 42 18.22 -3.45 -4.50
N CYS A 43 18.32 -3.27 -3.19
CA CYS A 43 19.35 -2.44 -2.57
C CYS A 43 20.57 -3.23 -2.07
N THR A 44 20.60 -4.55 -2.26
CA THR A 44 21.75 -5.43 -1.95
C THR A 44 23.10 -4.91 -2.50
N PRO A 45 23.18 -4.33 -3.72
CA PRO A 45 24.43 -3.77 -4.24
C PRO A 45 24.95 -2.52 -3.52
N GLY A 46 24.26 -2.02 -2.49
CA GLY A 46 24.60 -0.80 -1.76
C GLY A 46 24.26 0.50 -2.51
N ARG A 47 23.58 0.39 -3.66
CA ARG A 47 23.05 1.49 -4.45
C ARG A 47 21.82 1.01 -5.22
N CYS A 48 20.74 1.78 -5.15
CA CYS A 48 19.46 1.48 -5.78
C CYS A 48 18.65 2.79 -5.91
N ALA A 49 17.49 2.73 -6.54
CA ALA A 49 16.59 3.88 -6.61
C ALA A 49 16.22 4.39 -5.20
N ALA A 50 16.06 5.70 -5.05
CA ALA A 50 15.62 6.32 -3.79
C ALA A 50 14.32 5.71 -3.25
N LEU A 51 13.39 5.38 -4.14
CA LEU A 51 12.15 4.68 -3.83
C LEU A 51 12.39 3.35 -3.12
N ALA A 52 13.28 2.51 -3.66
CA ALA A 52 13.60 1.22 -3.07
C ALA A 52 14.15 1.42 -1.66
N TRP A 53 15.11 2.31 -1.46
CA TRP A 53 15.61 2.63 -0.11
C TRP A 53 14.52 3.01 0.89
N GLN A 54 13.53 3.81 0.46
CA GLN A 54 12.45 4.28 1.33
C GLN A 54 11.43 3.20 1.69
N LEU A 55 11.34 2.13 0.88
CA LEU A 55 10.40 1.02 1.07
C LEU A 55 11.05 -0.26 1.60
N ARG A 56 12.35 -0.25 1.89
CA ARG A 56 13.03 -1.37 2.57
C ARG A 56 12.37 -1.69 3.90
N VAL A 57 12.36 -2.97 4.29
CA VAL A 57 11.91 -3.35 5.62
C VAL A 57 12.84 -2.71 6.65
N GLY A 58 12.27 -1.98 7.60
CA GLY A 58 13.03 -1.22 8.60
C GLY A 58 13.66 0.08 8.08
N ALA A 59 13.33 0.55 6.87
CA ALA A 59 13.67 1.90 6.43
C ALA A 59 13.14 2.96 7.40
N ARG A 60 13.81 4.10 7.51
CA ARG A 60 13.35 5.20 8.37
C ARG A 60 12.01 5.76 7.92
N THR A 61 11.77 5.76 6.61
CA THR A 61 10.49 6.17 5.99
C THR A 61 9.37 5.19 6.35
N VAL A 62 9.60 3.88 6.25
CA VAL A 62 8.65 2.86 6.71
C VAL A 62 8.38 3.01 8.21
N ALA A 63 9.42 3.14 9.04
CA ALA A 63 9.25 3.33 10.48
C ALA A 63 8.43 4.60 10.80
N ALA A 64 8.70 5.71 10.11
CA ALA A 64 7.92 6.93 10.31
C ALA A 64 6.45 6.77 9.86
N LEU A 65 6.19 6.02 8.79
CA LEU A 65 4.85 5.72 8.31
C LEU A 65 4.07 4.85 9.31
N GLN A 66 4.71 3.85 9.90
CA GLN A 66 4.09 2.98 10.90
C GLN A 66 3.87 3.72 12.23
N HIS A 67 4.88 4.43 12.74
CA HIS A 67 4.83 4.99 14.10
C HIS A 67 4.14 6.36 14.21
N ALA A 68 4.04 7.14 13.13
CA ALA A 68 3.32 8.40 13.20
C ALA A 68 1.81 8.15 13.40
N PRO A 69 1.15 8.87 14.32
CA PRO A 69 -0.25 8.59 14.64
C PRO A 69 -1.15 8.89 13.45
N LEU A 70 -2.16 8.05 13.25
CA LEU A 70 -3.27 8.39 12.38
C LEU A 70 -4.10 9.53 13.00
N PRO A 71 -4.79 10.34 12.18
CA PRO A 71 -5.81 11.27 12.68
C PRO A 71 -6.85 10.53 13.53
N ALA A 72 -7.30 11.16 14.61
CA ALA A 72 -8.30 10.59 15.51
C ALA A 72 -9.42 11.60 15.78
N GLY A 73 -10.59 11.10 16.20
CA GLY A 73 -11.76 11.90 16.52
C GLY A 73 -12.89 11.76 15.48
N PRO A 74 -13.99 12.51 15.65
CA PRO A 74 -15.23 12.31 14.89
C PRO A 74 -15.16 12.65 13.39
N HIS A 75 -14.05 13.27 12.96
CA HIS A 75 -13.79 13.66 11.56
C HIS A 75 -12.50 13.02 11.04
N ALA A 76 -12.05 11.93 11.65
CA ALA A 76 -10.95 11.15 11.12
C ALA A 76 -11.46 10.31 9.94
N PRO A 77 -10.71 10.24 8.82
CA PRO A 77 -11.10 9.40 7.70
C PRO A 77 -11.06 7.93 8.10
N SER A 78 -11.95 7.13 7.52
CA SER A 78 -11.83 5.67 7.57
C SER A 78 -10.67 5.23 6.68
N ILE A 79 -9.95 4.20 7.10
CA ILE A 79 -8.82 3.69 6.34
C ILE A 79 -8.99 2.19 6.12
N THR A 80 -8.96 1.79 4.85
CA THR A 80 -9.00 0.40 4.41
C THR A 80 -7.67 0.07 3.72
N SER A 81 -7.00 -0.99 4.16
CA SER A 81 -5.84 -1.57 3.49
C SER A 81 -6.21 -2.94 2.92
N LEU A 82 -6.14 -3.07 1.60
CA LEU A 82 -6.42 -4.29 0.87
C LEU A 82 -5.09 -4.90 0.40
N ALA A 83 -4.87 -6.16 0.72
CA ALA A 83 -3.68 -6.93 0.36
C ALA A 83 -4.03 -8.04 -0.63
N ALA A 84 -3.24 -8.18 -1.69
CA ALA A 84 -3.28 -9.35 -2.55
C ALA A 84 -2.54 -10.51 -1.86
N PRO A 85 -3.07 -11.73 -1.85
CA PRO A 85 -2.44 -12.86 -1.15
C PRO A 85 -1.13 -13.31 -1.80
N TYR A 86 -1.03 -13.21 -3.14
CA TYR A 86 0.15 -13.62 -3.90
C TYR A 86 1.01 -12.45 -4.38
N ASP A 87 0.95 -11.32 -3.68
CA ASP A 87 1.72 -10.12 -4.02
C ASP A 87 3.24 -10.42 -4.08
N GLU A 88 3.80 -10.29 -5.27
CA GLU A 88 5.20 -10.54 -5.56
C GLU A 88 6.07 -9.28 -5.45
N ILE A 89 5.50 -8.10 -5.15
CA ILE A 89 6.22 -6.82 -5.06
C ILE A 89 6.21 -6.26 -3.64
N VAL A 90 5.07 -6.35 -2.94
CA VAL A 90 4.84 -5.88 -1.58
C VAL A 90 4.65 -7.10 -0.68
N ARG A 91 5.77 -7.64 -0.21
CA ARG A 91 5.84 -8.93 0.48
C ARG A 91 6.74 -8.88 1.71
N PRO A 92 6.53 -9.76 2.71
CA PRO A 92 5.51 -10.80 2.77
C PRO A 92 4.12 -10.26 3.14
N GLN A 93 3.06 -10.90 2.63
CA GLN A 93 1.69 -10.57 2.99
C GLN A 93 1.20 -11.48 4.14
N PRO A 94 0.35 -10.96 5.05
CA PRO A 94 -0.24 -9.61 5.06
C PRO A 94 0.64 -8.50 5.66
N GLN A 95 1.81 -8.83 6.22
CA GLN A 95 2.58 -7.91 7.07
C GLN A 95 3.04 -6.65 6.32
N ALA A 96 3.42 -6.78 5.05
CA ALA A 96 3.86 -5.67 4.21
C ALA A 96 2.74 -4.64 3.98
N SER A 97 1.48 -5.08 3.92
CA SER A 97 0.31 -4.22 3.73
C SER A 97 -0.46 -3.91 5.00
N HIS A 98 0.04 -4.30 6.16
CA HIS A 98 -0.62 -4.02 7.43
C HIS A 98 -0.37 -2.59 7.92
N LEU A 99 -1.44 -1.89 8.29
CA LEU A 99 -1.39 -0.57 8.91
C LEU A 99 -2.21 -0.56 10.22
N ASP A 100 -1.54 -0.25 11.32
CA ASP A 100 -2.19 -0.12 12.63
C ASP A 100 -3.24 0.99 12.61
N GLY A 101 -4.45 0.68 13.12
CA GLY A 101 -5.59 1.59 13.16
C GLY A 101 -6.40 1.67 11.86
N ALA A 102 -6.04 0.90 10.83
CA ALA A 102 -6.85 0.70 9.63
C ALA A 102 -7.63 -0.63 9.71
N THR A 103 -8.63 -0.80 8.84
CA THR A 103 -9.18 -2.12 8.51
C THR A 103 -8.27 -2.77 7.47
N ASN A 104 -7.57 -3.82 7.86
CA ASN A 104 -6.65 -4.57 6.99
C ASN A 104 -7.34 -5.87 6.54
N ILE A 105 -7.40 -6.10 5.22
CA ILE A 105 -8.09 -7.24 4.61
C ILE A 105 -7.18 -7.86 3.56
N VAL A 106 -6.95 -9.17 3.63
CA VAL A 106 -6.37 -9.95 2.53
C VAL A 106 -7.52 -10.48 1.69
N LEU A 107 -7.42 -10.40 0.35
CA LEU A 107 -8.56 -10.76 -0.50
C LEU A 107 -8.97 -12.23 -0.39
N ASP A 108 -8.03 -13.14 -0.10
CA ASP A 108 -8.32 -14.56 0.08
C ASP A 108 -9.01 -14.91 1.40
N ASP A 109 -8.99 -14.02 2.40
CA ASP A 109 -9.83 -14.13 3.60
C ASP A 109 -11.31 -13.92 3.29
N VAL A 110 -11.62 -13.20 2.21
CA VAL A 110 -13.00 -12.94 1.74
C VAL A 110 -13.42 -13.98 0.71
N CYS A 111 -12.57 -14.24 -0.28
CA CYS A 111 -12.81 -15.23 -1.33
C CYS A 111 -11.66 -16.24 -1.35
N PRO A 112 -11.83 -17.43 -0.76
CA PRO A 112 -10.77 -18.44 -0.70
C PRO A 112 -10.20 -18.76 -2.09
N ALA A 113 -8.86 -18.79 -2.18
CA ALA A 113 -8.11 -18.97 -3.42
C ALA A 113 -8.24 -17.83 -4.44
N ASP A 114 -8.53 -16.61 -3.97
CA ASP A 114 -8.38 -15.38 -4.75
C ASP A 114 -6.99 -15.33 -5.43
N PRO A 115 -6.89 -15.22 -6.76
CA PRO A 115 -5.63 -15.36 -7.48
C PRO A 115 -4.85 -14.04 -7.60
N SER A 116 -5.28 -12.97 -6.94
CA SER A 116 -4.69 -11.66 -7.16
C SER A 116 -3.22 -11.59 -6.73
N GLU A 117 -2.45 -10.92 -7.57
CA GLU A 117 -1.06 -10.51 -7.33
C GLU A 117 -0.97 -8.97 -7.31
N HIS A 118 0.24 -8.41 -7.20
CA HIS A 118 0.45 -6.98 -7.01
C HIS A 118 -0.32 -6.11 -8.02
N GLY A 119 -0.27 -6.44 -9.30
CA GLY A 119 -0.95 -5.72 -10.37
C GLY A 119 -2.43 -6.09 -10.53
N LEU A 120 -2.73 -7.40 -10.51
CA LEU A 120 -4.06 -7.96 -10.74
C LEU A 120 -5.08 -7.50 -9.69
N ILE A 121 -4.64 -7.13 -8.48
CA ILE A 121 -5.52 -6.53 -7.46
C ILE A 121 -6.32 -5.31 -7.97
N LEU A 122 -5.81 -4.59 -8.98
CA LEU A 122 -6.49 -3.44 -9.59
C LEU A 122 -7.73 -3.83 -10.41
N GLY A 123 -7.73 -5.04 -10.95
CA GLY A 123 -8.82 -5.61 -11.75
C GLY A 123 -9.59 -6.70 -11.02
N ASP A 124 -9.33 -6.88 -9.72
CA ASP A 124 -9.92 -7.94 -8.92
C ASP A 124 -11.36 -7.58 -8.46
N PRO A 125 -12.36 -8.45 -8.67
CA PRO A 125 -13.74 -8.20 -8.26
C PRO A 125 -13.94 -8.00 -6.74
N VAL A 126 -13.19 -8.72 -5.91
CA VAL A 126 -13.24 -8.61 -4.44
C VAL A 126 -12.62 -7.30 -4.00
N GLY A 127 -11.43 -6.98 -4.52
CA GLY A 127 -10.76 -5.71 -4.29
C GLY A 127 -11.61 -4.52 -4.71
N TYR A 128 -12.29 -4.62 -5.85
CA TYR A 128 -13.26 -3.63 -6.33
C TYR A 128 -14.47 -3.50 -5.40
N ALA A 129 -15.10 -4.61 -5.01
CA ALA A 129 -16.29 -4.60 -4.17
C ALA A 129 -15.99 -4.01 -2.79
N LEU A 130 -14.88 -4.39 -2.16
CA LEU A 130 -14.41 -3.82 -0.89
C LEU A 130 -14.06 -2.33 -1.02
N THR A 131 -13.45 -1.92 -2.13
CA THR A 131 -13.16 -0.51 -2.40
C THR A 131 -14.45 0.28 -2.52
N LEU A 132 -15.43 -0.21 -3.29
CA LEU A 132 -16.72 0.44 -3.44
C LEU A 132 -17.50 0.48 -2.12
N ASP A 133 -17.44 -0.60 -1.34
CA ASP A 133 -18.08 -0.69 -0.04
C ASP A 133 -17.55 0.39 0.92
N ALA A 134 -16.22 0.56 1.03
CA ALA A 134 -15.61 1.62 1.83
C ALA A 134 -16.01 3.03 1.36
N LEU A 135 -16.19 3.25 0.06
CA LEU A 135 -16.50 4.58 -0.49
C LEU A 135 -17.99 4.94 -0.41
N THR A 136 -18.87 3.97 -0.16
CA THR A 136 -20.33 4.15 -0.23
C THR A 136 -21.04 3.91 1.10
N HIS A 137 -20.31 3.50 2.13
CA HIS A 137 -20.84 3.29 3.47
C HIS A 137 -20.07 4.11 4.51
N PRO A 138 -20.69 4.46 5.64
CA PRO A 138 -19.95 5.04 6.77
C PRO A 138 -18.93 4.05 7.31
N GLY A 139 -17.68 4.49 7.43
CA GLY A 139 -16.59 3.67 7.97
C GLY A 139 -15.83 2.92 6.88
N PRO A 140 -14.85 2.08 7.28
CA PRO A 140 -14.01 1.34 6.33
C PRO A 140 -14.80 0.20 5.66
N ALA A 141 -14.14 -0.48 4.72
CA ALA A 141 -14.69 -1.66 4.07
C ALA A 141 -15.06 -2.74 5.10
N ASP A 142 -16.14 -3.47 4.82
CA ASP A 142 -16.61 -4.58 5.64
C ASP A 142 -16.87 -5.80 4.75
N PRO A 143 -16.07 -6.87 4.90
CA PRO A 143 -16.28 -8.12 4.18
C PRO A 143 -17.70 -8.69 4.30
N ALA A 144 -18.39 -8.47 5.42
CA ALA A 144 -19.73 -9.00 5.64
C ALA A 144 -20.80 -8.33 4.74
N ARG A 145 -20.50 -7.17 4.14
CA ARG A 145 -21.38 -6.49 3.18
C ARG A 145 -21.15 -6.91 1.74
N ILE A 146 -20.11 -7.71 1.47
CA ILE A 146 -19.77 -8.12 0.11
C ILE A 146 -20.71 -9.24 -0.36
N PRO A 147 -21.32 -9.12 -1.56
CA PRO A 147 -22.17 -10.17 -2.11
C PRO A 147 -21.44 -11.50 -2.27
N ALA A 148 -22.11 -12.60 -1.93
CA ALA A 148 -21.49 -13.93 -1.98
C ALA A 148 -21.09 -14.37 -3.40
N ASP A 149 -21.74 -13.82 -4.43
CA ASP A 149 -21.44 -14.10 -5.83
C ASP A 149 -20.21 -13.34 -6.34
N THR A 150 -19.68 -12.35 -5.61
CA THR A 150 -18.47 -11.61 -5.98
C THR A 150 -17.28 -12.54 -6.23
N CYS A 151 -17.10 -13.58 -5.42
CA CYS A 151 -16.00 -14.55 -5.58
C CYS A 151 -16.05 -15.36 -6.89
N SER A 152 -17.21 -15.36 -7.59
CA SER A 152 -17.38 -16.06 -8.87
C SER A 152 -17.19 -15.15 -10.09
N GLN A 153 -16.99 -13.85 -9.86
CA GLN A 153 -16.81 -12.88 -10.94
C GLN A 153 -15.38 -12.97 -11.48
N THR A 154 -15.22 -12.76 -12.80
CA THR A 154 -13.90 -12.76 -13.45
C THR A 154 -13.40 -11.35 -13.74
N PHE A 155 -14.31 -10.38 -13.88
CA PHE A 155 -14.00 -9.01 -14.24
C PHE A 155 -14.80 -8.04 -13.37
N ILE A 156 -14.18 -6.90 -13.05
CA ILE A 156 -14.88 -5.80 -12.40
C ILE A 156 -15.96 -5.21 -13.31
N PRO A 157 -17.06 -4.68 -12.74
CA PRO A 157 -18.03 -3.89 -13.49
C PRO A 157 -17.34 -2.72 -14.22
N HIS A 158 -17.66 -2.53 -15.50
CA HIS A 158 -17.13 -1.45 -16.34
C HIS A 158 -15.60 -1.43 -16.52
N GLY A 159 -14.91 -2.55 -16.24
CA GLY A 159 -13.50 -2.70 -16.59
C GLY A 159 -13.28 -2.53 -18.10
N ASP A 160 -12.23 -1.82 -18.49
CA ASP A 160 -11.82 -1.66 -19.89
C ASP A 160 -10.69 -2.64 -20.24
N PRO A 161 -10.96 -3.76 -20.92
CA PRO A 161 -9.93 -4.72 -21.30
C PRO A 161 -8.92 -4.11 -22.29
N ALA A 162 -9.32 -3.08 -23.05
CA ALA A 162 -8.42 -2.37 -23.97
C ALA A 162 -7.45 -1.44 -23.23
N GLY A 163 -7.64 -1.24 -21.92
CA GLY A 163 -6.71 -0.50 -21.05
C GLY A 163 -5.45 -1.28 -20.69
N ALA A 164 -5.42 -2.61 -20.87
CA ALA A 164 -4.28 -3.45 -20.49
C ALA A 164 -2.94 -3.04 -21.13
N PRO A 165 -2.86 -2.67 -22.43
CA PRO A 165 -1.62 -2.15 -23.02
C PRO A 165 -1.11 -0.86 -22.36
N ALA A 166 -2.01 0.03 -21.92
CA ALA A 166 -1.62 1.26 -21.23
C ALA A 166 -1.06 0.97 -19.82
N PHE A 167 -1.64 -0.02 -19.13
CA PHE A 167 -1.11 -0.51 -17.86
C PHE A 167 0.30 -1.10 -18.04
N LEU A 168 0.51 -1.96 -19.05
CA LEU A 168 1.82 -2.53 -19.37
C LEU A 168 2.87 -1.46 -19.71
N GLN A 169 2.48 -0.40 -20.42
CA GLN A 169 3.37 0.75 -20.68
C GLN A 169 3.76 1.49 -19.40
N THR A 170 2.81 1.64 -18.47
CA THR A 170 3.05 2.27 -17.16
C THR A 170 4.04 1.44 -16.35
N LEU A 171 3.84 0.12 -16.30
CA LEU A 171 4.76 -0.81 -15.65
C LEU A 171 6.16 -0.77 -16.28
N ALA A 172 6.26 -0.78 -17.60
CA ALA A 172 7.54 -0.68 -18.29
C ALA A 172 8.30 0.60 -17.95
N ARG A 173 7.60 1.75 -17.89
CA ARG A 173 8.18 3.04 -17.49
C ARG A 173 8.63 3.05 -16.03
N PHE A 174 7.84 2.44 -15.14
CA PHE A 174 8.21 2.28 -13.75
C PHE A 174 9.50 1.44 -13.62
N THR A 175 9.54 0.26 -14.24
CA THR A 175 10.69 -0.65 -14.18
C THR A 175 11.94 0.00 -14.75
N THR A 176 11.84 0.63 -15.93
CA THR A 176 12.98 1.34 -16.56
C THR A 176 13.51 2.47 -15.67
N GLY A 177 12.64 3.22 -15.00
CA GLY A 177 13.05 4.22 -14.03
C GLY A 177 13.68 3.64 -12.75
N LEU A 178 13.19 2.49 -12.28
CA LEU A 178 13.69 1.81 -11.09
C LEU A 178 15.10 1.25 -11.30
N VAL A 179 15.38 0.73 -12.49
CA VAL A 179 16.66 0.10 -12.83
C VAL A 179 17.67 1.05 -13.50
N ASP A 180 17.34 2.33 -13.65
CA ASP A 180 18.25 3.34 -14.21
C ASP A 180 19.37 3.67 -13.22
N PRO A 181 20.61 3.19 -13.44
CA PRO A 181 21.70 3.35 -12.48
C PRO A 181 22.17 4.80 -12.36
N THR A 182 21.84 5.67 -13.32
CA THR A 182 22.19 7.09 -13.27
C THR A 182 21.40 7.85 -12.21
N ARG A 183 20.29 7.26 -11.73
CA ARG A 183 19.40 7.82 -10.69
C ARG A 183 19.55 7.15 -9.32
N TRP A 184 20.43 6.17 -9.21
CA TRP A 184 20.61 5.44 -7.95
C TRP A 184 21.35 6.28 -6.91
N VAL A 185 20.98 6.06 -5.66
CA VAL A 185 21.60 6.67 -4.49
C VAL A 185 22.16 5.56 -3.57
N THR A 186 23.14 5.90 -2.74
CA THR A 186 23.85 4.94 -1.87
C THR A 186 23.25 4.78 -0.48
N SER A 187 22.21 5.55 -0.16
CA SER A 187 21.54 5.49 1.13
C SER A 187 20.11 6.02 1.02
N GLU A 188 19.28 5.68 2.00
CA GLU A 188 17.95 6.25 2.14
C GLU A 188 18.00 7.79 2.17
N PRO A 189 17.18 8.48 1.34
CA PRO A 189 17.03 9.91 1.41
C PRO A 189 16.68 10.39 2.82
N ARG A 190 17.21 11.55 3.20
CA ARG A 190 16.99 12.13 4.52
C ARG A 190 15.50 12.41 4.73
N LEU A 191 14.96 11.93 5.86
CA LEU A 191 13.60 12.25 6.25
C LEU A 191 13.36 13.75 6.42
N PRO A 192 12.17 14.24 5.98
CA PRO A 192 11.68 15.56 6.34
C PRO A 192 11.66 15.77 7.85
N ALA A 193 11.88 17.01 8.29
CA ALA A 193 12.00 17.31 9.73
C ALA A 193 10.79 16.86 10.55
N TYR A 194 9.57 16.99 10.00
CA TYR A 194 8.33 16.62 10.66
C TYR A 194 8.19 15.10 10.91
N ALA A 195 8.86 14.26 10.13
CA ALA A 195 8.74 12.79 10.21
C ALA A 195 9.84 12.15 11.08
N ARG A 196 10.94 12.87 11.34
CA ARG A 196 12.09 12.34 12.10
C ARG A 196 11.77 11.81 13.50
N PRO A 197 10.86 12.41 14.29
CA PRO A 197 10.53 11.90 15.62
C PRO A 197 9.99 10.46 15.60
N TYR A 198 9.35 10.05 14.51
CA TYR A 198 8.70 8.74 14.34
C TYR A 198 9.61 7.69 13.68
N ALA A 199 10.79 8.10 13.24
CA ALA A 199 11.72 7.28 12.46
C ALA A 199 12.59 6.33 13.29
N ARG A 200 12.26 6.13 14.58
CA ARG A 200 13.02 5.24 15.45
C ARG A 200 12.69 3.81 15.07
N VAL A 201 13.63 3.13 14.43
CA VAL A 201 13.58 1.68 14.25
C VAL A 201 13.89 1.09 15.63
N SER A 202 12.96 0.31 16.19
CA SER A 202 13.27 -0.49 17.37
C SER A 202 14.45 -1.39 17.02
N SER A 203 15.60 -1.23 17.70
CA SER A 203 16.71 -2.15 17.52
C SER A 203 16.23 -3.57 17.86
N PRO A 204 16.53 -4.60 17.05
CA PRO A 204 16.37 -5.98 17.52
C PRO A 204 17.24 -6.12 18.77
N GLY A 205 16.64 -6.67 19.83
CA GLY A 205 17.10 -6.51 21.21
C GLY A 205 18.58 -6.82 21.45
N ALA A 206 19.21 -5.96 22.26
CA ALA A 206 20.23 -6.43 23.18
C ALA A 206 19.51 -7.21 24.28
N GLY A 207 19.37 -8.52 24.09
CA GLY A 207 18.96 -9.50 25.08
C GLY A 207 20.08 -10.50 25.27
#